data_AF-A0A6C0H5I2-F1
#
_entry.id   AF-A0A6C0H5I2-F1
#
_cell.length_a   1.000
_cell.length_b   1.000
_cell.length_c   1.000
_cell.angle_alpha   90.00
_cell.angle_beta   90.00
_cell.angle_gamma   90.00
#
_symmetry.space_group_name_H-M   'P 1'
#
loop_
_entity.id
_entity.type
_entity.pdbx_description
1 polymer ?
#
loop_
_entity_poly.entity_id
_entity_poly.type
_entity_poly.pdbx_seq_one_letter_code
_entity_poly.pdbx_strand_id
1 'polypeptide(L)'
;MDFCSICDNMYYIKLENEDCDTIVYYCRNCGNVDDKLINVNECILRENINKSEDKFGVHINKYTKLDITLPRVKYIKCPNETCETNKTEFDSTKKEIIFIRYDDTSMKYLYLCSHCDFVWKTN
;
A
#
# COMPACT_ATOMS: atom_id res chain seq x y z
N MET A 1 -14.15 -7.80 3.58
CA MET A 1 -14.66 -7.91 4.96
C MET A 1 -15.83 -6.96 5.02
N ASP A 2 -17.03 -7.52 5.06
CA ASP A 2 -18.26 -6.76 4.96
C ASP A 2 -18.88 -6.55 6.33
N PHE A 3 -19.55 -5.41 6.47
CA PHE A 3 -20.12 -4.95 7.72
C PHE A 3 -21.64 -4.98 7.66
N CYS A 4 -22.25 -5.28 8.80
CA CYS A 4 -23.69 -5.35 8.94
C CYS A 4 -24.33 -3.99 8.78
N SER A 5 -25.27 -3.87 7.84
CA SER A 5 -26.01 -2.63 7.54
C SER A 5 -26.87 -2.10 8.70
N ILE A 6 -27.10 -2.89 9.75
CA ILE A 6 -27.95 -2.52 10.90
C ILE A 6 -27.12 -2.02 12.09
N CYS A 7 -25.95 -2.62 12.34
CA CYS A 7 -25.19 -2.38 13.56
C CYS A 7 -23.68 -2.26 13.36
N ASP A 8 -23.23 -2.18 12.12
CA ASP A 8 -21.83 -2.00 11.69
C ASP A 8 -20.84 -3.03 12.27
N ASN A 9 -21.36 -4.16 12.76
CA ASN A 9 -20.55 -5.30 13.19
C ASN A 9 -20.14 -6.14 11.98
N MET A 10 -18.94 -6.73 12.05
CA MET A 10 -18.42 -7.60 11.00
C MET A 10 -19.34 -8.81 10.77
N TYR A 11 -19.58 -9.14 9.50
CA TYR A 11 -20.28 -10.37 9.14
C TYR A 11 -19.37 -11.59 9.29
N TYR A 12 -19.96 -12.71 9.67
CA TYR A 12 -19.34 -14.03 9.74
C TYR A 12 -19.95 -14.96 8.71
N ILE A 13 -19.18 -15.96 8.30
CA ILE A 13 -19.63 -16.93 7.31
C ILE A 13 -20.27 -18.13 8.02
N LYS A 14 -21.43 -18.59 7.53
CA LYS A 14 -22.08 -19.85 7.92
C LYS A 14 -22.54 -20.62 6.68
N LEU A 15 -22.76 -21.92 6.82
CA LEU A 15 -23.47 -22.73 5.84
C LEU A 15 -24.98 -22.64 6.13
N GLU A 16 -25.81 -22.53 5.10
CA GLU A 16 -27.26 -22.34 5.27
C GLU A 16 -27.97 -23.63 5.70
N ASN A 17 -27.59 -24.77 5.11
CA ASN A 17 -28.21 -26.09 5.31
C ASN A 17 -27.16 -27.19 5.53
N GLU A 18 -27.58 -28.34 6.06
CA GLU A 18 -26.74 -29.55 6.17
C GLU A 18 -26.27 -30.06 4.81
N ASP A 19 -27.01 -29.76 3.73
CA ASP A 19 -26.67 -30.10 2.35
C ASP A 19 -25.56 -29.19 1.76
N CYS A 20 -25.04 -28.21 2.52
CA CYS A 20 -23.77 -27.49 2.29
C CYS A 20 -23.59 -26.71 0.96
N ASP A 21 -24.62 -26.53 0.13
CA ASP A 21 -24.46 -25.90 -1.19
C ASP A 21 -24.37 -24.36 -1.16
N THR A 22 -24.85 -23.70 -0.10
CA THR A 22 -24.89 -22.23 0.00
C THR A 22 -24.14 -21.71 1.24
N ILE A 23 -23.30 -20.70 1.01
CA ILE A 23 -22.52 -20.00 2.02
C ILE A 23 -23.19 -18.65 2.29
N VAL A 24 -23.43 -18.28 3.54
CA VAL A 24 -24.19 -17.09 3.91
C VAL A 24 -23.43 -16.22 4.92
N TYR A 25 -23.51 -14.89 4.77
CA TYR A 25 -22.97 -13.93 5.72
C TYR A 25 -24.02 -13.59 6.79
N TYR A 26 -23.67 -13.74 8.08
CA TYR A 26 -24.54 -13.45 9.21
C TYR A 26 -23.86 -12.60 10.28
N CYS A 27 -24.62 -11.72 10.91
CA CYS A 27 -24.13 -10.87 11.99
C CYS A 27 -24.36 -11.57 13.34
N ARG A 28 -23.31 -11.70 14.15
CA ARG A 28 -23.41 -12.28 15.51
C ARG A 28 -24.15 -11.39 16.50
N ASN A 29 -24.18 -10.08 16.27
CA ASN A 29 -24.78 -9.13 17.20
C ASN A 29 -26.29 -9.02 17.03
N CYS A 30 -26.78 -8.80 15.80
CA CYS A 30 -28.21 -8.58 15.54
C CYS A 30 -28.90 -9.75 14.83
N GLY A 31 -28.17 -10.79 14.41
CA GLY A 31 -28.74 -11.92 13.67
C GLY A 31 -29.09 -11.62 12.22
N ASN A 32 -28.74 -10.44 11.69
CA ASN A 32 -28.99 -10.10 10.29
C ASN A 32 -28.24 -11.04 9.37
N VAL A 33 -28.90 -11.43 8.28
CA VAL A 33 -28.37 -12.33 7.26
C VAL A 33 -28.38 -11.60 5.93
N ASP A 34 -27.28 -11.68 5.18
CA ASP A 34 -27.15 -11.05 3.87
C ASP A 34 -26.77 -12.09 2.80
N ASP A 35 -27.73 -12.37 1.92
CA ASP A 35 -27.60 -13.34 0.84
C ASP A 35 -27.00 -12.71 -0.44
N LYS A 36 -26.86 -11.38 -0.48
CA LYS A 36 -26.40 -10.65 -1.68
C LYS A 36 -24.89 -10.56 -1.80
N LEU A 37 -24.17 -10.83 -0.72
CA LEU A 37 -22.69 -10.83 -0.68
C LEU A 37 -22.08 -12.09 -1.30
N ILE A 38 -22.91 -13.03 -1.79
CA ILE A 38 -22.46 -14.32 -2.29
C ILE A 38 -22.25 -14.21 -3.81
N ASN A 39 -21.09 -13.72 -4.22
CA ASN A 39 -20.60 -14.01 -5.57
C ASN A 39 -19.83 -15.33 -5.49
N VAL A 40 -20.32 -16.38 -6.16
CA VAL A 40 -19.78 -17.76 -6.13
C VAL A 40 -18.29 -17.83 -6.54
N ASN A 41 -17.75 -16.77 -7.14
CA ASN A 41 -16.36 -16.65 -7.57
C ASN A 41 -15.45 -15.82 -6.64
N GLU A 42 -15.93 -15.38 -5.48
CA GLU A 42 -15.13 -14.56 -4.56
C GLU A 42 -14.27 -15.40 -3.60
N CYS A 43 -13.00 -15.00 -3.49
CA CYS A 43 -12.01 -15.65 -2.64
C CYS A 43 -12.28 -15.31 -1.17
N ILE A 44 -12.66 -16.30 -0.35
CA ILE A 44 -12.98 -16.15 1.07
C ILE A 44 -11.72 -15.86 1.90
N LEU A 45 -10.68 -16.68 1.71
CA LEU A 45 -9.41 -16.55 2.39
C LEU A 45 -8.29 -16.66 1.36
N ARG A 46 -7.41 -15.67 1.36
CA ARG A 46 -6.17 -15.69 0.60
C ARG A 46 -5.00 -15.58 1.56
N GLU A 47 -4.21 -16.63 1.64
CA GLU A 47 -2.95 -16.62 2.38
C GLU A 47 -1.79 -16.36 1.42
N ASN A 48 -1.06 -15.27 1.63
CA ASN A 48 0.16 -14.97 0.89
C ASN A 48 1.35 -15.26 1.80
N ILE A 49 1.93 -16.46 1.67
CA ILE A 49 3.05 -16.94 2.50
C ILE A 49 4.35 -16.22 2.12
N ASN A 50 4.55 -15.94 0.83
CA ASN A 50 5.71 -15.22 0.32
C ASN A 50 5.37 -13.74 0.15
N LYS A 51 5.43 -12.98 1.24
CA LYS A 51 5.37 -11.51 1.16
C LYS A 51 6.67 -10.95 0.57
N SER A 52 6.84 -11.08 -0.74
CA SER A 52 7.55 -10.06 -1.51
C SER A 52 6.59 -8.91 -1.81
N GLU A 53 5.78 -8.49 -0.81
CA GLU A 53 4.96 -7.30 -0.97
C GLU A 53 5.92 -6.14 -1.19
N ASP A 54 5.72 -5.45 -2.30
CA ASP A 54 6.33 -4.16 -2.60
C ASP A 54 5.87 -3.17 -1.49
N LYS A 55 6.51 -3.24 -0.31
CA LYS A 55 6.20 -2.43 0.89
C LYS A 55 6.21 -0.93 0.63
N PHE A 56 6.76 -0.51 -0.50
CA PHE A 56 6.94 0.86 -0.95
C PHE A 56 5.69 1.74 -0.86
N GLY A 57 4.51 1.21 -1.24
CA GLY A 57 3.28 1.98 -1.26
C GLY A 57 2.80 2.46 0.11
N VAL A 58 3.25 1.80 1.19
CA VAL A 58 2.86 2.13 2.57
C VAL A 58 3.84 3.11 3.22
N HIS A 59 5.05 3.28 2.69
CA HIS A 59 6.15 3.96 3.40
C HIS A 59 6.40 5.42 3.01
N ILE A 60 5.82 5.92 1.91
CA ILE A 60 6.00 7.34 1.51
C ILE A 60 4.66 8.07 1.55
N ASN A 61 4.65 9.18 2.28
CA ASN A 61 3.56 10.13 2.30
C ASN A 61 4.01 11.49 1.72
N LYS A 62 3.06 12.41 1.53
CA LYS A 62 3.34 13.76 0.98
C LYS A 62 4.31 14.59 1.84
N TYR A 63 4.41 14.28 3.13
CA TYR A 63 5.20 15.02 4.11
C TYR A 63 6.59 14.40 4.35
N THR A 64 6.88 13.21 3.82
CA THR A 64 8.19 12.54 3.96
C THR A 64 9.34 13.43 3.48
N LYS A 65 9.11 14.30 2.49
CA LYS A 65 10.11 15.26 2.01
C LYS A 65 10.48 16.38 2.99
N LEU A 66 9.61 16.66 3.96
CA LEU A 66 9.81 17.69 4.98
C LEU A 66 10.60 17.17 6.17
N ASP A 67 10.81 15.86 6.26
CA ASP A 67 11.57 15.25 7.34
C ASP A 67 13.07 15.54 7.16
N ILE A 68 13.63 16.27 8.12
CA ILE A 68 15.06 16.64 8.15
C ILE A 68 15.94 15.50 8.65
N THR A 69 15.38 14.46 9.28
CA THR A 69 16.12 13.32 9.82
C THR A 69 16.42 12.26 8.77
N LEU A 70 15.70 12.30 7.64
CA LEU A 70 15.91 11.37 6.55
C LEU A 70 17.21 11.68 5.77
N PRO A 71 18.00 10.66 5.40
CA PRO A 71 19.21 10.85 4.61
C PRO A 71 18.94 11.49 3.24
N ARG A 72 19.72 12.51 2.89
CA ARG A 72 19.63 13.26 1.62
C ARG A 72 20.92 13.14 0.82
N VAL A 73 20.80 12.88 -0.48
CA VAL A 73 21.91 12.87 -1.44
C VAL A 73 21.67 13.89 -2.55
N LYS A 74 22.73 14.57 -2.98
CA LYS A 74 22.67 15.65 -3.98
C LYS A 74 23.22 15.26 -5.35
N TYR A 75 24.00 14.18 -5.41
CA TYR A 75 24.71 13.75 -6.61
C TYR A 75 23.87 12.86 -7.54
N ILE A 76 22.74 12.32 -7.06
CA ILE A 76 21.85 11.48 -7.85
C ILE A 76 20.91 12.35 -8.68
N LYS A 77 20.83 12.09 -9.99
CA LYS A 77 19.84 12.71 -10.87
C LYS A 77 18.48 12.03 -10.72
N CYS A 78 17.42 12.83 -10.75
CA CYS A 78 16.06 12.27 -10.75
C CYS A 78 15.82 11.57 -12.10
N PRO A 79 15.28 10.32 -12.12
CA PRO A 79 14.97 9.62 -13.36
C PRO A 79 13.79 10.23 -14.13
N ASN A 80 12.99 11.10 -13.49
CA ASN A 80 11.96 11.86 -14.19
C ASN A 80 12.59 12.96 -15.05
N GLU A 81 12.53 12.80 -16.37
CA GLU A 81 13.08 13.74 -17.35
C GLU A 81 12.48 15.15 -17.23
N THR A 82 11.22 15.25 -16.81
CA THR A 82 10.51 16.54 -16.63
C THR A 82 10.91 17.28 -15.36
N CYS A 83 11.72 16.66 -14.49
CA CYS A 83 12.11 17.24 -13.22
C CYS A 83 12.99 18.49 -13.40
N GLU A 84 12.67 19.57 -12.69
CA GLU A 84 13.41 20.82 -12.73
C GLU A 84 14.88 20.64 -12.36
N THR A 85 15.19 19.68 -11.49
CA THR A 85 16.56 19.36 -11.06
C THR A 85 17.47 18.89 -12.20
N ASN A 86 16.90 18.48 -13.33
CA ASN A 86 17.63 17.98 -14.49
C ASN A 86 17.95 19.08 -15.51
N LYS A 87 17.38 20.28 -15.37
CA LYS A 87 17.68 21.44 -16.23
C LYS A 87 19.12 21.91 -16.01
N THR A 88 19.77 22.38 -17.07
CA THR A 88 21.16 22.88 -17.04
C THR A 88 21.33 24.12 -16.16
N GLU A 89 20.29 24.94 -16.04
CA GLU A 89 20.26 26.16 -15.23
C GLU A 89 19.99 25.88 -13.74
N PHE A 90 19.67 24.64 -13.37
CA PHE A 90 19.33 24.29 -12.00
C PHE A 90 20.57 24.20 -11.12
N ASP A 91 20.54 24.90 -9.99
CA ASP A 91 21.60 24.87 -8.99
C ASP A 91 21.80 23.46 -8.43
N SER A 92 22.95 22.87 -8.76
CA SER A 92 23.27 21.50 -8.36
C SER A 92 23.40 21.34 -6.84
N THR A 93 23.58 22.42 -6.09
CA THR A 93 23.63 22.39 -4.62
C THR A 93 22.26 22.23 -3.96
N LYS A 94 21.17 22.52 -4.71
CA LYS A 94 19.77 22.40 -4.26
C LYS A 94 19.13 21.07 -4.64
N LYS A 95 19.84 20.21 -5.38
CA LYS A 95 19.35 18.87 -5.70
C LYS A 95 19.29 18.06 -4.43
N GLU A 96 18.12 17.50 -4.14
CA GLU A 96 17.91 16.69 -2.95
C GLU A 96 17.05 15.48 -3.31
N ILE A 97 17.68 14.32 -3.19
CA ILE A 97 17.02 13.02 -3.27
C ILE A 97 17.11 12.40 -1.88
N ILE A 98 15.96 12.04 -1.32
CA ILE A 98 15.87 11.33 -0.05
C ILE A 98 15.95 9.83 -0.36
N PHE A 99 16.77 9.08 0.38
CA PHE A 99 16.80 7.63 0.26
C PHE A 99 16.36 6.98 1.55
N ILE A 100 15.47 5.98 1.43
CA ILE A 100 14.82 5.30 2.55
C ILE A 100 15.03 3.81 2.37
N ARG A 101 15.58 3.16 3.40
CA ARG A 101 15.70 1.71 3.44
C ARG A 101 14.36 1.11 3.85
N TYR A 102 13.82 0.20 3.05
CA TYR A 102 12.53 -0.45 3.34
C TYR A 102 12.66 -1.97 3.57
N ASP A 103 13.81 -2.55 3.20
CA ASP A 103 14.15 -3.93 3.50
C ASP A 103 15.56 -3.97 4.13
N ASP A 104 15.60 -4.35 5.41
CA ASP A 104 16.84 -4.50 6.15
C ASP A 104 17.62 -5.75 5.74
N THR A 105 16.94 -6.81 5.32
CA THR A 105 17.59 -8.08 4.98
C THR A 105 18.25 -8.04 3.61
N SER A 106 17.53 -7.53 2.61
CA SER A 106 18.04 -7.46 1.24
C SER A 106 18.70 -6.11 0.89
N MET A 107 18.84 -5.22 1.88
CA MET A 107 19.43 -3.88 1.75
C MET A 107 18.83 -3.07 0.60
N LYS A 108 17.50 -3.14 0.42
CA LYS A 108 16.84 -2.43 -0.67
C LYS A 108 16.44 -1.02 -0.25
N TYR A 109 16.61 -0.09 -1.19
CA TYR A 109 16.39 1.33 -0.99
C TYR A 109 15.33 1.88 -1.94
N LEU A 110 14.63 2.88 -1.45
CA LEU A 110 13.67 3.70 -2.16
C LEU A 110 14.23 5.12 -2.23
N TYR A 111 14.08 5.76 -3.37
CA TYR A 111 14.53 7.12 -3.61
C TYR A 111 13.31 8.02 -3.85
N LEU A 112 13.29 9.19 -3.22
CA LEU A 112 12.25 10.21 -3.33
C LEU A 112 12.89 11.53 -3.74
N CYS A 113 12.46 12.10 -4.86
CA CYS A 113 12.86 13.45 -5.22
C CYS A 113 12.08 14.48 -4.40
N SER A 114 12.78 15.39 -3.71
CA SER A 114 12.13 16.45 -2.92
C SER A 114 11.44 17.52 -3.77
N HIS A 115 11.72 17.58 -5.08
CA HIS A 115 11.27 18.64 -5.99
C HIS A 115 10.03 18.24 -6.82
N CYS A 116 10.00 17.01 -7.33
CA CYS A 116 8.90 16.52 -8.18
C CYS A 116 8.10 15.36 -7.57
N ASP A 117 8.37 15.00 -6.31
CA ASP A 117 7.73 13.90 -5.57
C ASP A 117 7.84 12.52 -6.27
N PHE A 118 8.73 12.40 -7.26
CA PHE A 118 8.94 11.14 -7.97
C PHE A 118 9.67 10.14 -7.08
N VAL A 119 9.11 8.93 -7.01
CA VAL A 119 9.59 7.83 -6.18
C VAL A 119 10.05 6.68 -7.07
N TRP A 120 11.25 6.13 -6.81
CA TRP A 120 11.77 4.99 -7.55
C TRP A 120 12.62 4.06 -6.69
N LYS A 121 12.73 2.80 -7.12
CA LYS A 121 13.61 1.79 -6.52
C LYS A 121 14.74 1.46 -7.49
N THR A 122 15.88 1.07 -6.95
CA THR A 122 16.89 0.33 -7.70
C THR A 122 16.57 -1.16 -7.58
N ASN A 123 16.54 -1.86 -8.71
CA ASN A 123 16.38 -3.32 -8.74
C ASN A 123 17.62 -4.02 -8.22
#